data_AF-V5C1U9-F1
#
_entry.id   AF-V5C1U9-F1
#
_cell.length_a   1.000
_cell.length_b   1.000
_cell.length_c   1.000
_cell.angle_alpha   90.00
_cell.angle_beta   90.00
_cell.angle_gamma   90.00
#
_symmetry.space_group_name_H-M   'P 1'
#
loop_
_entity.id
_entity.type
_entity.pdbx_description
1 polymer ?
#
loop_
_entity_poly.entity_id
_entity_poly.type
_entity_poly.pdbx_seq_one_letter_code
_entity_poly.pdbx_strand_id
1 'polypeptide(L)'
;MRRPLGRGPRLLLAFGCLFILAFAVTQVSALTVGCEKVWSGPSSTNSVKACLSNRNRIEDYWRYYIYPGFAALFFVLLLIIFPICFCICACNGTCCRTCCFPTSAAQHYNGPSCLYLAAVIAILWGAGSMVAIIMGAHTMHTGVQDAVYNAKHTTAPYFKNIAKQVEQYTMVDGVILPIIEKETQVVVDIYDTVMKNIDDFDRKYLKYLDDAAIVSYSLGWMPFVLLLFALFFGLCRISRCLPACFSCVYYFVGLVFALFSVILLVAAYFGSALNGELDRQLARKPGILQWYVVPYFESHFSAQVKQLDTSIESLISLHVADACTAINEYCDNNPVFSGQKPFFCPSAVKCKTFYELLEQVSTVPVKNPNFCTPAPDASPSDASCTIALCATNCFDRAGVPGVSAARTASVVVMKKLQVSKNATIARNLVNPLMDPDMIADILLLSTGPFTELREGFWMAGTGYFISILVFALGIYTMLRGRVAWGEYVDRKKAH
;
A
#
# COMPACT_ATOMS: atom_id res chain seq x y z
N MET A 1 -0.28 23.48 -56.25
CA MET A 1 -1.16 24.28 -55.36
C MET A 1 -1.60 23.44 -54.16
N ARG A 2 -0.95 23.59 -53.01
CA ARG A 2 -1.38 22.94 -51.76
C ARG A 2 -2.69 23.58 -51.30
N ARG A 3 -3.83 22.92 -51.50
CA ARG A 3 -5.08 23.33 -50.86
C ARG A 3 -4.85 23.32 -49.35
N PRO A 4 -4.98 24.45 -48.63
CA PRO A 4 -4.86 24.43 -47.19
C PRO A 4 -5.92 23.49 -46.64
N LEU A 5 -5.53 22.47 -45.87
CA LEU A 5 -6.47 21.68 -45.08
C LEU A 5 -7.40 22.65 -44.35
N GLY A 6 -8.71 22.52 -44.56
CA GLY A 6 -9.71 23.36 -43.90
C GLY A 6 -9.55 23.32 -42.38
N ARG A 7 -10.06 24.34 -41.67
CA ARG A 7 -9.94 24.45 -40.20
C ARG A 7 -10.48 23.21 -39.44
N GLY A 8 -11.44 22.46 -40.01
CA GLY A 8 -12.03 21.26 -39.41
C GLY A 8 -11.05 20.08 -39.21
N PRO A 9 -10.42 19.55 -40.27
CA PRO A 9 -9.47 18.43 -40.14
C PRO A 9 -8.23 18.77 -39.30
N ARG A 10 -7.82 20.05 -39.20
CA ARG A 10 -6.76 20.49 -38.27
C ARG A 10 -7.18 20.36 -36.80
N LEU A 11 -8.43 20.65 -36.49
CA LEU A 11 -8.99 20.51 -35.14
C LEU A 11 -9.06 19.03 -34.74
N LEU A 12 -9.53 18.17 -35.65
CA LEU A 12 -9.61 16.72 -35.43
C LEU A 12 -8.23 16.07 -35.25
N LEU A 13 -7.22 16.50 -36.02
CA LEU A 13 -5.82 16.09 -35.82
C LEU A 13 -5.26 16.56 -34.47
N ALA A 14 -5.55 17.79 -34.06
CA ALA A 14 -5.12 18.31 -32.76
C ALA A 14 -5.75 17.52 -31.60
N PHE A 15 -7.05 17.22 -31.67
CA PHE A 15 -7.71 16.35 -30.70
C PHE A 15 -7.14 14.93 -30.72
N GLY A 16 -6.90 14.34 -31.90
CA GLY A 16 -6.27 13.03 -32.03
C GLY A 16 -4.87 12.96 -31.39
N CYS A 17 -4.03 13.98 -31.60
CA CYS A 17 -2.73 14.07 -30.94
C CYS A 17 -2.85 14.26 -29.43
N LEU A 18 -3.82 15.05 -28.95
CA LEU A 18 -4.12 15.22 -27.52
C LEU A 18 -4.60 13.92 -26.87
N PHE A 19 -5.41 13.13 -27.57
CA PHE A 19 -5.86 11.81 -27.11
C PHE A 19 -4.70 10.81 -27.01
N ILE A 20 -3.79 10.80 -27.98
CA ILE A 20 -2.58 9.96 -27.95
C ILE A 20 -1.64 10.41 -26.83
N LEU A 21 -1.48 11.72 -26.61
CA LEU A 21 -0.70 12.26 -25.50
C LEU A 21 -1.30 11.91 -24.13
N ALA A 22 -2.63 11.93 -23.98
CA ALA A 22 -3.30 11.52 -22.75
C ALA A 22 -3.00 10.05 -22.38
N PHE A 23 -2.88 9.18 -23.39
CA PHE A 23 -2.48 7.78 -23.20
C PHE A 23 -0.99 7.58 -22.96
N ALA A 24 -0.12 8.40 -23.57
CA ALA A 24 1.34 8.28 -23.43
C ALA A 24 1.84 8.75 -22.04
N VAL A 25 1.12 9.66 -21.38
CA VAL A 25 1.55 10.29 -20.13
C VAL A 25 1.28 9.43 -18.89
N THR A 26 0.41 8.41 -18.98
CA THR A 26 0.18 7.42 -17.91
C THR A 26 1.42 6.58 -17.57
N GLN A 27 2.49 6.69 -18.36
CA GLN A 27 3.77 5.99 -18.18
C GLN A 27 4.77 6.74 -17.26
N VAL A 28 4.51 7.99 -16.87
CA VAL A 28 5.43 8.77 -16.01
C VAL A 28 5.08 8.55 -14.54
N SER A 29 5.71 7.54 -13.92
CA SER A 29 5.53 7.23 -12.49
C SER A 29 6.49 8.01 -11.61
N ALA A 30 5.95 8.65 -10.56
CA ALA A 30 6.77 9.27 -9.51
C ALA A 30 7.51 8.18 -8.71
N LEU A 31 8.83 8.29 -8.62
CA LEU A 31 9.69 7.33 -7.92
C LEU A 31 9.86 7.63 -6.42
N THR A 32 9.43 8.81 -5.97
CA THR A 32 9.55 9.27 -4.59
C THR A 32 8.73 10.54 -4.39
N VAL A 33 8.38 10.82 -3.14
CA VAL A 33 7.82 12.10 -2.73
C VAL A 33 8.89 13.21 -2.74
N GLY A 34 10.19 12.92 -2.73
CA GLY A 34 11.23 13.94 -2.90
C GLY A 34 11.55 14.74 -1.63
N CYS A 35 11.11 14.27 -0.46
CA CYS A 35 11.41 14.92 0.82
C CYS A 35 12.87 14.78 1.24
N GLU A 36 13.58 13.79 0.70
CA GLU A 36 15.00 13.57 0.88
C GLU A 36 15.89 14.70 0.34
N LYS A 37 15.35 15.56 -0.53
CA LYS A 37 16.06 16.76 -1.01
C LYS A 37 15.79 18.01 -0.17
N VAL A 38 14.77 17.99 0.67
CA VAL A 38 14.36 19.12 1.51
C VAL A 38 14.94 18.99 2.91
N TRP A 39 14.94 17.77 3.44
CA TRP A 39 15.49 17.49 4.76
C TRP A 39 17.01 17.39 4.69
N SER A 40 17.69 17.78 5.77
CA SER A 40 19.14 17.67 5.89
C SER A 40 19.60 16.25 6.25
N GLY A 41 18.66 15.39 6.67
CA GLY A 41 18.90 14.00 7.00
C GLY A 41 17.73 13.35 7.75
N PRO A 42 17.92 12.13 8.27
CA PRO A 42 16.91 11.42 9.06
C PRO A 42 16.61 12.14 10.37
N SER A 43 15.32 12.40 10.65
CA SER A 43 14.87 12.98 11.92
C SER A 43 13.38 12.72 12.15
N SER A 44 13.00 12.43 13.40
CA SER A 44 11.59 12.32 13.81
C SER A 44 10.85 13.66 13.83
N THR A 45 11.59 14.77 13.77
CA THR A 45 11.01 16.14 13.73
C THR A 45 10.78 16.64 12.31
N ASN A 46 11.14 15.86 11.30
CA ASN A 46 10.94 16.20 9.90
C ASN A 46 9.44 16.38 9.60
N SER A 47 9.06 17.53 9.04
CA SER A 47 7.67 17.81 8.70
C SER A 47 7.36 17.46 7.25
N VAL A 48 6.51 16.44 7.05
CA VAL A 48 5.99 16.06 5.72
C VAL A 48 5.24 17.24 5.08
N LYS A 49 4.47 17.99 5.87
CA LYS A 49 3.75 19.19 5.37
C LYS A 49 4.72 20.26 4.87
N ALA A 50 5.80 20.53 5.61
CA ALA A 50 6.82 21.49 5.18
C ALA A 50 7.56 21.02 3.92
N CYS A 51 7.83 19.72 3.80
CA CYS A 51 8.37 19.13 2.58
C CYS A 51 7.44 19.33 1.38
N LEU A 52 6.16 18.94 1.50
CA LEU A 52 5.22 18.98 0.39
C LEU A 52 4.91 20.40 -0.09
N SER A 53 5.03 21.40 0.80
CA SER A 53 4.85 22.82 0.49
C SER A 53 6.15 23.52 0.03
N ASN A 54 7.29 22.82 0.00
CA ASN A 54 8.56 23.42 -0.40
C ASN A 54 8.58 23.67 -1.92
N ARG A 55 8.83 24.93 -2.30
CA ARG A 55 8.83 25.38 -3.70
C ARG A 55 9.93 24.74 -4.53
N ASN A 56 11.15 24.60 -4.00
CA ASN A 56 12.29 24.01 -4.72
C ASN A 56 12.04 22.54 -5.02
N ARG A 57 11.41 21.82 -4.07
CA ARG A 57 10.99 20.43 -4.29
C ARG A 57 9.89 20.33 -5.35
N ILE A 58 8.91 21.23 -5.36
CA ILE A 58 7.88 21.23 -6.41
C ILE A 58 8.52 21.49 -7.79
N GLU A 59 9.49 22.40 -7.85
CA GLU A 59 10.22 22.71 -9.08
C GLU A 59 11.05 21.52 -9.56
N ASP A 60 11.80 20.83 -8.70
CA ASP A 60 12.59 19.65 -9.05
C ASP A 60 11.74 18.49 -9.61
N TYR A 61 10.51 18.35 -9.12
CA TYR A 61 9.61 17.25 -9.45
C TYR A 61 8.51 17.67 -10.44
N TRP A 62 8.67 18.81 -11.11
CA TRP A 62 7.69 19.39 -12.05
C TRP A 62 7.21 18.39 -13.11
N ARG A 63 8.08 17.47 -13.55
CA ARG A 63 7.78 16.45 -14.57
C ARG A 63 6.61 15.56 -14.19
N TYR A 64 6.45 15.25 -12.90
CA TYR A 64 5.36 14.43 -12.39
C TYR A 64 4.05 15.21 -12.27
N TYR A 65 4.13 16.55 -12.20
CA TYR A 65 2.98 17.44 -12.15
C TYR A 65 2.49 17.89 -13.54
N ILE A 66 3.20 17.53 -14.62
CA ILE A 66 2.81 17.91 -15.99
C ILE A 66 1.38 17.46 -16.29
N TYR A 67 1.01 16.22 -15.97
CA TYR A 67 -0.30 15.68 -16.34
C TYR A 67 -1.46 16.24 -15.52
N PRO A 68 -1.39 16.26 -14.17
CA PRO A 68 -2.37 17.00 -13.38
C PRO A 68 -2.43 18.49 -13.76
N GLY A 69 -1.28 19.08 -14.08
CA GLY A 69 -1.18 20.46 -14.55
C GLY A 69 -1.89 20.70 -15.87
N PHE A 70 -1.79 19.78 -16.83
CA PHE A 70 -2.57 19.83 -18.07
C PHE A 70 -4.06 19.70 -17.79
N ALA A 71 -4.49 18.76 -16.94
CA ALA A 71 -5.89 18.63 -16.57
C ALA A 71 -6.43 19.93 -15.92
N ALA A 72 -5.65 20.55 -15.03
CA ALA A 72 -5.99 21.82 -14.39
C ALA A 72 -6.03 22.98 -15.41
N LEU A 73 -5.11 23.02 -16.37
CA LEU A 73 -5.13 24.00 -17.45
C LEU A 73 -6.40 23.84 -18.29
N PHE A 74 -6.77 22.62 -18.69
CA PHE A 74 -7.99 22.36 -19.44
C PHE A 74 -9.26 22.70 -18.65
N PHE A 75 -9.27 22.48 -17.34
CA PHE A 75 -10.33 22.95 -16.46
C PHE A 75 -10.50 24.48 -16.53
N VAL A 76 -9.41 25.23 -16.37
CA VAL A 76 -9.43 26.71 -16.45
C VAL A 76 -9.83 27.19 -17.85
N LEU A 77 -9.30 26.55 -18.90
CA LEU A 77 -9.65 26.86 -20.27
C LEU A 77 -11.13 26.61 -20.54
N LEU A 78 -11.70 25.49 -20.07
CA LEU A 78 -13.13 25.19 -20.21
C LEU A 78 -13.97 26.26 -19.49
N LEU A 79 -13.59 26.59 -18.24
CA LEU A 79 -14.27 27.56 -17.40
C LEU A 79 -14.31 28.97 -18.00
N ILE A 80 -13.27 29.39 -18.73
CA ILE A 80 -13.16 30.74 -19.31
C ILE A 80 -13.62 30.78 -20.78
N ILE A 81 -13.14 29.85 -21.62
CA ILE A 81 -13.36 29.89 -23.07
C ILE A 81 -14.81 29.56 -23.41
N PHE A 82 -15.44 28.59 -22.74
CA PHE A 82 -16.81 28.22 -23.08
C PHE A 82 -17.80 29.37 -22.86
N PRO A 83 -17.83 30.07 -21.71
CA PRO A 83 -18.71 31.23 -21.54
C PRO A 83 -18.46 32.32 -22.57
N ILE A 84 -17.20 32.62 -22.89
CA ILE A 84 -16.85 33.63 -23.91
C ILE A 84 -17.37 33.19 -25.29
N CYS A 85 -17.07 31.97 -25.72
CA CYS A 85 -17.53 31.44 -26.99
C CYS A 85 -19.06 31.32 -27.06
N PHE A 86 -19.70 30.92 -25.95
CA PHE A 86 -21.15 30.82 -25.86
C PHE A 86 -21.79 32.21 -25.95
N CYS A 87 -21.31 33.20 -25.19
CA CYS A 87 -21.79 34.59 -25.28
C CYS A 87 -21.54 35.22 -26.65
N ILE A 88 -20.40 34.96 -27.30
CA ILE A 88 -20.15 35.45 -28.66
C ILE A 88 -21.08 34.74 -29.67
N CYS A 89 -21.31 33.44 -29.54
CA CYS A 89 -22.15 32.69 -30.48
C CYS A 89 -23.66 32.85 -30.21
N ALA A 90 -24.07 33.19 -28.99
CA ALA A 90 -25.46 33.27 -28.56
C ALA A 90 -25.94 34.70 -28.25
N CYS A 91 -25.08 35.60 -27.75
CA CYS A 91 -25.44 36.93 -27.24
C CYS A 91 -24.98 38.11 -28.14
N ASN A 92 -24.03 37.96 -29.07
CA ASN A 92 -23.66 39.02 -30.04
C ASN A 92 -24.71 39.25 -31.15
N GLY A 93 -25.98 39.37 -30.77
CA GLY A 93 -26.92 40.27 -31.44
C GLY A 93 -27.50 39.83 -32.78
N THR A 94 -27.27 38.60 -33.26
CA THR A 94 -27.96 38.13 -34.47
C THR A 94 -28.39 36.66 -34.38
N CYS A 95 -29.62 36.46 -33.91
CA CYS A 95 -30.58 35.56 -34.57
C CYS A 95 -30.87 35.99 -36.04
N CYS A 96 -29.97 36.73 -36.70
CA CYS A 96 -30.04 37.04 -38.12
C CYS A 96 -29.36 35.92 -38.90
N ARG A 97 -30.17 35.30 -39.77
CA ARG A 97 -29.91 34.45 -40.94
C ARG A 97 -28.51 33.87 -41.21
N THR A 98 -27.40 34.58 -41.05
CA THR A 98 -26.04 34.16 -41.41
C THR A 98 -25.39 33.16 -40.45
N CYS A 99 -25.80 33.14 -39.18
CA CYS A 99 -25.29 32.20 -38.18
C CYS A 99 -26.25 31.03 -37.88
N CYS A 100 -27.48 31.08 -38.37
CA CYS A 100 -28.49 30.03 -38.16
C CYS A 100 -28.74 29.15 -39.39
N PHE A 101 -28.25 29.58 -40.56
CA PHE A 101 -28.45 28.86 -41.82
C PHE A 101 -27.13 28.74 -42.58
N PRO A 102 -26.89 27.62 -43.27
CA PRO A 102 -25.69 27.46 -44.09
C PRO A 102 -25.76 28.44 -45.25
N THR A 103 -24.77 29.33 -45.36
CA THR A 103 -24.75 30.40 -46.38
C THR A 103 -24.01 30.01 -47.67
N SER A 104 -23.58 28.76 -47.76
CA SER A 104 -22.93 28.18 -48.94
C SER A 104 -23.32 26.70 -49.10
N ALA A 105 -23.44 26.24 -50.35
CA ALA A 105 -23.75 24.84 -50.66
C ALA A 105 -22.73 23.88 -50.03
N ALA A 106 -21.43 24.24 -50.02
CA ALA A 106 -20.40 23.43 -49.38
C ALA A 106 -20.62 23.24 -47.87
N GLN A 107 -21.15 24.25 -47.16
CA GLN A 107 -21.47 24.15 -45.73
C GLN A 107 -22.71 23.29 -45.46
N HIS A 108 -23.69 23.29 -46.36
CA HIS A 108 -24.90 22.48 -46.22
C HIS A 108 -24.70 21.02 -46.64
N TYR A 109 -23.97 20.76 -47.73
CA TYR A 109 -23.78 19.40 -48.27
C TYR A 109 -22.56 18.67 -47.70
N ASN A 110 -21.41 19.35 -47.47
CA ASN A 110 -20.19 18.73 -46.94
C ASN A 110 -19.98 18.98 -45.43
N GLY A 111 -20.71 19.92 -44.84
CA GLY A 111 -20.66 20.19 -43.39
C GLY A 111 -21.17 19.03 -42.53
N PRO A 112 -22.30 18.39 -42.85
CA PRO A 112 -22.84 17.27 -42.07
C PRO A 112 -21.90 16.08 -41.98
N SER A 113 -21.20 15.69 -43.06
CA SER A 113 -20.28 14.54 -43.06
C SER A 113 -19.11 14.71 -42.08
N CYS A 114 -18.53 15.89 -42.00
CA CYS A 114 -17.48 16.20 -41.03
C CYS A 114 -17.99 16.20 -39.58
N LEU A 115 -19.26 16.58 -39.36
CA LEU A 115 -19.88 16.59 -38.03
C LEU A 115 -20.28 15.18 -37.57
N TYR A 116 -20.75 14.32 -38.47
CA TYR A 116 -21.01 12.91 -38.16
C TYR A 116 -19.71 12.19 -37.76
N LEU A 117 -18.61 12.45 -38.48
CA LEU A 117 -17.30 11.90 -38.11
C LEU A 117 -16.88 12.35 -36.70
N ALA A 118 -17.02 13.64 -36.40
CA ALA A 118 -16.71 14.17 -35.08
C ALA A 118 -17.61 13.57 -33.97
N ALA A 119 -18.91 13.39 -34.24
CA ALA A 119 -19.85 12.78 -33.30
C ALA A 119 -19.52 11.30 -33.05
N VAL A 120 -19.19 10.52 -34.09
CA VAL A 120 -18.80 9.12 -33.94
C VAL A 120 -17.50 8.98 -33.16
N ILE A 121 -16.49 9.82 -33.44
CA ILE A 121 -15.26 9.87 -32.66
C ILE A 121 -15.59 10.18 -31.19
N ALA A 122 -16.40 11.22 -30.92
CA ALA A 122 -16.79 11.57 -29.56
C ALA A 122 -17.47 10.41 -28.82
N ILE A 123 -18.38 9.68 -29.48
CA ILE A 123 -19.08 8.53 -28.90
C ILE A 123 -18.12 7.37 -28.58
N LEU A 124 -17.23 7.02 -29.51
CA LEU A 124 -16.26 5.93 -29.30
C LEU A 124 -15.31 6.24 -28.13
N TRP A 125 -14.78 7.46 -28.07
CA TRP A 125 -13.94 7.91 -26.97
C TRP A 125 -14.74 8.11 -25.68
N GLY A 126 -16.01 8.48 -25.78
CA GLY A 126 -16.95 8.53 -24.65
C GLY A 126 -17.16 7.15 -24.03
N ALA A 127 -17.34 6.11 -24.84
CA ALA A 127 -17.41 4.72 -24.38
C ALA A 127 -16.09 4.27 -23.73
N GLY A 128 -14.94 4.60 -24.33
CA GLY A 128 -13.64 4.35 -23.72
C GLY A 128 -13.47 5.06 -22.37
N SER A 129 -13.90 6.31 -22.27
CA SER A 129 -13.86 7.07 -21.01
C SER A 129 -14.77 6.47 -19.93
N MET A 130 -15.96 5.99 -20.30
CA MET A 130 -16.89 5.30 -19.39
C MET A 130 -16.23 4.05 -18.80
N VAL A 131 -15.64 3.21 -19.64
CA VAL A 131 -14.95 1.99 -19.20
C VAL A 131 -13.79 2.33 -18.27
N ALA A 132 -12.96 3.33 -18.62
CA ALA A 132 -11.85 3.76 -17.78
C ALA A 132 -12.29 4.34 -16.43
N ILE A 133 -13.37 5.13 -16.38
CA ILE A 133 -13.91 5.68 -15.13
C ILE A 133 -14.44 4.56 -14.23
N ILE A 134 -15.26 3.65 -14.78
CA ILE A 134 -15.91 2.58 -13.99
C ILE A 134 -14.86 1.58 -13.50
N MET A 135 -13.99 1.08 -14.39
CA MET A 135 -12.96 0.13 -13.98
C MET A 135 -11.94 0.78 -13.05
N GLY A 136 -11.52 2.02 -13.33
CA GLY A 136 -10.58 2.74 -12.47
C GLY A 136 -11.14 2.99 -11.06
N ALA A 137 -12.42 3.39 -10.97
CA ALA A 137 -13.10 3.54 -9.68
C ALA A 137 -13.23 2.21 -8.92
N HIS A 138 -13.50 1.12 -9.63
CA HIS A 138 -13.54 -0.22 -9.04
C HIS A 138 -12.19 -0.65 -8.48
N THR A 139 -11.14 -0.60 -9.29
CA THR A 139 -9.79 -0.98 -8.89
C THR A 139 -9.28 -0.11 -7.73
N MET A 140 -9.57 1.19 -7.75
CA MET A 140 -9.23 2.08 -6.64
C MET A 140 -9.96 1.69 -5.35
N HIS A 141 -11.27 1.42 -5.43
CA HIS A 141 -12.09 1.08 -4.27
C HIS A 141 -11.67 -0.26 -3.64
N THR A 142 -11.50 -1.30 -4.45
CA THR A 142 -11.04 -2.62 -3.96
C THR A 142 -9.64 -2.53 -3.39
N GLY A 143 -8.72 -1.84 -4.06
CA GLY A 143 -7.34 -1.68 -3.58
C GLY A 143 -7.24 -0.95 -2.23
N VAL A 144 -8.07 0.08 -2.00
CA VAL A 144 -8.15 0.77 -0.70
C VAL A 144 -8.70 -0.15 0.39
N GLN A 145 -9.79 -0.87 0.10
CA GLN A 145 -10.41 -1.79 1.06
C GLN A 145 -9.46 -2.91 1.45
N ASP A 146 -8.78 -3.52 0.47
CA ASP A 146 -7.81 -4.57 0.72
C ASP A 146 -6.59 -4.07 1.51
N ALA A 147 -6.11 -2.85 1.22
CA ALA A 147 -5.02 -2.24 1.98
C ALA A 147 -5.40 -2.03 3.45
N VAL A 148 -6.58 -1.47 3.72
CA VAL A 148 -7.08 -1.26 5.09
C VAL A 148 -7.35 -2.60 5.79
N TYR A 149 -7.93 -3.56 5.07
CA TYR A 149 -8.18 -4.90 5.58
C TYR A 149 -6.87 -5.59 6.00
N ASN A 150 -5.85 -5.58 5.14
CA ASN A 150 -4.53 -6.15 5.42
C ASN A 150 -3.82 -5.41 6.56
N ALA A 151 -3.98 -4.08 6.65
CA ALA A 151 -3.42 -3.32 7.76
C ALA A 151 -4.04 -3.76 9.10
N LYS A 152 -5.37 -3.93 9.13
CA LYS A 152 -6.12 -4.28 10.35
C LYS A 152 -5.99 -5.75 10.76
N HIS A 153 -5.92 -6.67 9.81
CA HIS A 153 -5.98 -8.12 10.06
C HIS A 153 -4.65 -8.84 9.90
N THR A 154 -3.65 -8.22 9.26
CA THR A 154 -2.32 -8.81 9.08
C THR A 154 -1.25 -8.00 9.82
N THR A 155 -1.18 -6.70 9.56
CA THR A 155 -0.09 -5.85 10.06
C THR A 155 -0.23 -5.54 11.55
N ALA A 156 -1.37 -4.99 12.00
CA ALA A 156 -1.55 -4.69 13.42
C ALA A 156 -1.48 -5.96 14.29
N PRO A 157 -2.19 -7.07 13.97
CA PRO A 157 -2.17 -8.26 14.82
C PRO A 157 -0.80 -8.92 14.94
N TYR A 158 0.15 -8.66 14.02
CA TYR A 158 1.53 -9.12 14.14
C TYR A 158 2.14 -8.70 15.49
N PHE A 159 2.06 -7.42 15.85
CA PHE A 159 2.63 -6.91 17.11
C PHE A 159 1.94 -7.53 18.33
N LYS A 160 0.61 -7.60 18.31
CA LYS A 160 -0.17 -8.25 19.39
C LYS A 160 0.18 -9.73 19.55
N ASN A 161 0.41 -10.44 18.45
CA ASN A 161 0.80 -11.85 18.49
C ASN A 161 2.22 -12.03 19.02
N ILE A 162 3.16 -11.15 18.66
CA ILE A 162 4.52 -11.15 19.24
C ILE A 162 4.44 -10.95 20.76
N ALA A 163 3.72 -9.93 21.22
CA ALA A 163 3.51 -9.67 22.66
C ALA A 163 3.00 -10.92 23.40
N LYS A 164 1.92 -11.52 22.89
CA LYS A 164 1.33 -12.73 23.47
C LYS A 164 2.29 -13.92 23.47
N GLN A 165 3.07 -14.11 22.40
CA GLN A 165 4.04 -15.21 22.33
C GLN A 165 5.20 -15.00 23.31
N VAL A 166 5.69 -13.77 23.46
CA VAL A 166 6.73 -13.42 24.45
C VAL A 166 6.25 -13.74 25.87
N GLU A 167 5.02 -13.35 26.23
CA GLU A 167 4.41 -13.71 27.51
C GLU A 167 4.31 -15.23 27.69
N GLN A 168 3.81 -15.96 26.67
CA GLN A 168 3.68 -17.42 26.72
C GLN A 168 5.01 -18.15 26.88
N TYR A 169 6.07 -17.70 26.19
CA TYR A 169 7.40 -18.31 26.27
C TYR A 169 8.18 -17.92 27.53
N THR A 170 7.76 -16.89 28.25
CA THR A 170 8.38 -16.47 29.52
C THR A 170 7.60 -16.94 30.75
N MET A 171 6.47 -17.65 30.58
CA MET A 171 5.71 -18.24 31.69
C MET A 171 6.54 -19.30 32.43
N VAL A 172 6.56 -19.20 33.76
CA VAL A 172 7.15 -20.20 34.67
C VAL A 172 6.05 -20.74 35.56
N ASP A 173 5.86 -22.06 35.56
CA ASP A 173 4.82 -22.77 36.33
C ASP A 173 3.40 -22.20 36.16
N GLY A 174 3.08 -21.72 34.96
CA GLY A 174 1.76 -21.20 34.61
C GLY A 174 1.52 -19.73 35.00
N VAL A 175 2.53 -19.02 35.51
CA VAL A 175 2.47 -17.61 35.88
C VAL A 175 3.38 -16.77 34.99
N ILE A 176 2.87 -15.66 34.47
CA ILE A 176 3.64 -14.65 33.74
C ILE A 176 4.44 -13.84 34.76
N LEU A 177 5.72 -13.60 34.50
CA LEU A 177 6.49 -12.71 35.36
C LEU A 177 5.99 -11.26 35.23
N PRO A 178 5.65 -10.57 36.34
CA PRO A 178 5.11 -9.19 36.30
C PRO A 178 6.02 -8.17 35.59
N ILE A 179 7.34 -8.40 35.63
CA ILE A 179 8.33 -7.56 34.93
C ILE A 179 8.16 -7.69 33.42
N ILE A 180 7.97 -8.91 32.92
CA ILE A 180 7.79 -9.18 31.50
C ILE A 180 6.43 -8.68 31.02
N GLU A 181 5.37 -8.87 31.80
CA GLU A 181 4.04 -8.33 31.48
C GLU A 181 4.08 -6.80 31.32
N LYS A 182 4.72 -6.10 32.27
CA LYS A 182 4.87 -4.65 32.21
C LYS A 182 5.68 -4.19 30.99
N GLU A 183 6.77 -4.87 30.68
CA GLU A 183 7.68 -4.44 29.60
C GLU A 183 7.21 -4.85 28.22
N THR A 184 6.39 -5.90 28.11
CA THR A 184 5.74 -6.31 26.86
C THR A 184 4.68 -5.29 26.42
N GLN A 185 4.21 -4.45 27.34
CA GLN A 185 3.26 -3.37 27.05
C GLN A 185 3.75 -2.42 25.94
N VAL A 186 5.07 -2.24 25.74
CA VAL A 186 5.59 -1.45 24.60
C VAL A 186 5.12 -1.99 23.25
N VAL A 187 5.07 -3.32 23.10
CA VAL A 187 4.65 -3.98 21.86
C VAL A 187 3.14 -3.84 21.68
N VAL A 188 2.38 -3.85 22.78
CA VAL A 188 0.94 -3.55 22.79
C VAL A 188 0.67 -2.09 22.46
N ASP A 189 1.49 -1.15 22.93
CA ASP A 189 1.37 0.28 22.65
C ASP A 189 1.67 0.58 21.17
N ILE A 190 2.62 -0.14 20.55
CA ILE A 190 2.83 -0.11 19.09
C ILE A 190 1.57 -0.59 18.37
N TYR A 191 1.00 -1.73 18.79
CA TYR A 191 -0.26 -2.24 18.24
C TYR A 191 -1.39 -1.22 18.36
N ASP A 192 -1.60 -0.62 19.53
CA ASP A 192 -2.68 0.34 19.79
C ASP A 192 -2.49 1.62 18.97
N THR A 193 -1.24 2.09 18.82
CA THR A 193 -0.91 3.26 17.99
C THR A 193 -1.20 2.98 16.52
N VAL A 194 -0.77 1.83 16.00
CA VAL A 194 -1.01 1.41 14.62
C VAL A 194 -2.51 1.23 14.37
N MET A 195 -3.21 0.50 15.23
CA MET A 195 -4.66 0.25 15.12
C MET A 195 -5.45 1.56 15.21
N LYS A 196 -5.11 2.45 16.13
CA LYS A 196 -5.76 3.77 16.26
C LYS A 196 -5.61 4.61 14.99
N ASN A 197 -4.43 4.61 14.38
CA ASN A 197 -4.19 5.35 13.13
C ASN A 197 -4.94 4.71 11.94
N ILE A 198 -5.00 3.38 11.88
CA ILE A 198 -5.80 2.65 10.86
C ILE A 198 -7.29 2.96 11.03
N ASP A 199 -7.83 2.88 12.25
CA ASP A 199 -9.24 3.16 12.53
C ASP A 199 -9.58 4.65 12.33
N ASP A 200 -8.63 5.57 12.55
CA ASP A 200 -8.81 6.99 12.21
C ASP A 200 -8.83 7.18 10.69
N PHE A 201 -7.95 6.48 9.97
CA PHE A 201 -7.94 6.51 8.51
C PHE A 201 -9.23 5.95 7.90
N ASP A 202 -9.67 4.78 8.38
CA ASP A 202 -10.91 4.11 7.97
C ASP A 202 -12.12 5.03 8.18
N ARG A 203 -12.28 5.59 9.40
CA ARG A 203 -13.42 6.46 9.71
C ARG A 203 -13.41 7.79 8.96
N LYS A 204 -12.25 8.41 8.76
CA LYS A 204 -12.16 9.76 8.19
C LYS A 204 -12.04 9.77 6.68
N TYR A 205 -11.29 8.85 6.08
CA TYR A 205 -10.89 8.94 4.68
C TYR A 205 -11.52 7.88 3.79
N LEU A 206 -11.77 6.66 4.30
CA LEU A 206 -12.35 5.59 3.50
C LEU A 206 -13.74 5.97 2.97
N LYS A 207 -14.55 6.64 3.81
CA LYS A 207 -15.85 7.18 3.39
C LYS A 207 -15.77 8.08 2.15
N TYR A 208 -14.78 8.98 2.09
CA TYR A 208 -14.64 9.87 0.93
C TYR A 208 -14.23 9.12 -0.34
N LEU A 209 -13.45 8.04 -0.20
CA LEU A 209 -13.05 7.19 -1.31
C LEU A 209 -14.22 6.33 -1.81
N ASP A 210 -15.04 5.82 -0.89
CA ASP A 210 -16.29 5.12 -1.20
C ASP A 210 -17.28 6.04 -1.91
N ASP A 211 -17.49 7.25 -1.38
CA ASP A 211 -18.34 8.26 -2.00
C ASP A 211 -17.81 8.61 -3.40
N ALA A 212 -16.49 8.77 -3.58
CA ALA A 212 -15.88 9.03 -4.88
C ALA A 212 -16.08 7.86 -5.87
N ALA A 213 -15.99 6.61 -5.42
CA ALA A 213 -16.25 5.43 -6.24
C ALA A 213 -17.73 5.34 -6.66
N ILE A 214 -18.65 5.54 -5.71
CA ILE A 214 -20.11 5.55 -5.96
C ILE A 214 -20.48 6.65 -6.97
N VAL A 215 -19.95 7.85 -6.78
CA VAL A 215 -20.14 8.95 -7.73
C VAL A 215 -19.57 8.60 -9.11
N SER A 216 -18.42 7.93 -9.15
CA SER A 216 -17.80 7.51 -10.41
C SER A 216 -18.62 6.45 -11.16
N TYR A 217 -19.22 5.49 -10.46
CA TYR A 217 -20.15 4.53 -11.07
C TYR A 217 -21.43 5.22 -11.58
N SER A 218 -21.93 6.19 -10.80
CA SER A 218 -23.17 6.91 -11.12
C SER A 218 -23.02 7.86 -12.29
N LEU A 219 -21.85 8.50 -12.43
CA LEU A 219 -21.58 9.47 -13.49
C LEU A 219 -20.87 8.85 -14.69
N GLY A 220 -20.18 7.71 -14.55
CA GLY A 220 -19.29 7.16 -15.55
C GLY A 220 -19.92 6.89 -16.92
N TRP A 221 -21.22 6.59 -16.98
CA TRP A 221 -21.96 6.38 -18.24
C TRP A 221 -22.37 7.69 -18.95
N MET A 222 -22.34 8.82 -18.25
CA MET A 222 -22.83 10.10 -18.78
C MET A 222 -22.13 10.57 -20.05
N PRO A 223 -20.79 10.47 -20.21
CA PRO A 223 -20.13 10.85 -21.46
C PRO A 223 -20.70 10.09 -22.66
N PHE A 224 -20.90 8.77 -22.53
CA PHE A 224 -21.44 7.96 -23.61
C PHE A 224 -22.88 8.35 -23.96
N VAL A 225 -23.77 8.38 -22.96
CA VAL A 225 -25.20 8.67 -23.20
C VAL A 225 -25.43 10.10 -23.66
N LEU A 226 -24.75 11.08 -23.05
CA LEU A 226 -24.87 12.47 -23.47
C LEU A 226 -24.42 12.64 -24.91
N LEU A 227 -23.32 12.03 -25.33
CA LEU A 227 -22.80 12.16 -26.70
C LEU A 227 -23.66 11.44 -27.75
N LEU A 228 -24.46 10.43 -27.39
CA LEU A 228 -25.45 9.85 -28.30
C LEU A 228 -26.49 10.88 -28.77
N PHE A 229 -26.83 11.87 -27.94
CA PHE A 229 -27.71 12.96 -28.35
C PHE A 229 -27.12 13.82 -29.47
N ALA A 230 -25.79 13.94 -29.58
CA ALA A 230 -25.15 14.65 -30.69
C ALA A 230 -25.42 13.95 -32.03
N LEU A 231 -25.39 12.62 -32.04
CA LEU A 231 -25.73 11.83 -33.21
C LEU A 231 -27.23 11.90 -33.50
N PHE A 232 -28.09 11.75 -32.48
CA PHE A 232 -29.54 11.85 -32.62
C PHE A 232 -29.98 13.18 -33.24
N PHE A 233 -29.49 14.32 -32.70
CA PHE A 233 -29.81 15.63 -33.28
C PHE A 233 -29.27 15.82 -34.68
N GLY A 234 -28.10 15.23 -34.99
CA GLY A 234 -27.56 15.23 -36.34
C GLY A 234 -28.38 14.41 -37.33
N LEU A 235 -28.88 13.23 -36.93
CA LEU A 235 -29.71 12.37 -37.77
C LEU A 235 -31.11 12.96 -37.98
N CYS A 236 -31.73 13.50 -36.93
CA CYS A 236 -33.04 14.15 -36.98
C CYS A 236 -32.99 15.59 -37.53
N ARG A 237 -31.80 16.10 -37.88
CA ARG A 237 -31.55 17.48 -38.37
C ARG A 237 -32.16 18.58 -37.47
N ILE A 238 -32.06 18.40 -36.16
CA ILE A 238 -32.59 19.35 -35.18
C ILE A 238 -31.60 20.51 -35.05
N SER A 239 -31.98 21.71 -35.51
CA SER A 239 -31.09 22.87 -35.60
C SER A 239 -31.44 24.01 -34.62
N ARG A 240 -32.66 24.04 -34.08
CA ARG A 240 -33.17 25.17 -33.27
C ARG A 240 -33.18 24.85 -31.78
N CYS A 241 -32.72 25.82 -30.96
CA CYS A 241 -32.69 25.87 -29.47
C CYS A 241 -32.11 24.65 -28.72
N LEU A 242 -32.63 23.44 -28.94
CA LEU A 242 -32.27 22.19 -28.26
C LEU A 242 -30.75 21.91 -28.26
N PRO A 243 -30.01 22.00 -29.40
CA PRO A 243 -28.56 21.80 -29.38
C PRO A 243 -27.80 22.84 -28.53
N ALA A 244 -28.32 24.06 -28.41
CA ALA A 244 -27.72 25.10 -27.57
C ALA A 244 -27.91 24.78 -26.08
N CYS A 245 -29.12 24.35 -25.68
CA CYS A 245 -29.38 23.92 -24.30
C CYS A 245 -28.52 22.71 -23.92
N PHE A 246 -28.39 21.71 -24.81
CA PHE A 246 -27.51 20.56 -24.58
C PHE A 246 -26.03 20.94 -24.53
N SER A 247 -25.60 21.98 -25.24
CA SER A 247 -24.24 22.51 -25.11
C SER A 247 -23.97 23.05 -23.71
N CYS A 248 -24.96 23.69 -23.07
CA CYS A 248 -24.85 24.10 -21.66
C CYS A 248 -24.77 22.90 -20.72
N VAL A 249 -25.56 21.84 -20.97
CA VAL A 249 -25.49 20.59 -20.20
C VAL A 249 -24.11 19.96 -20.31
N TYR A 250 -23.56 19.84 -21.53
CA TYR A 250 -22.22 19.30 -21.76
C TYR A 250 -21.14 20.13 -21.08
N TYR A 251 -21.32 21.45 -20.98
CA TYR A 251 -20.39 22.33 -20.27
C TYR A 251 -20.40 22.07 -18.76
N PHE A 252 -21.58 22.06 -18.11
CA PHE A 252 -21.66 21.82 -16.67
C PHE A 252 -21.14 20.44 -16.28
N VAL A 253 -21.52 19.41 -17.03
CA VAL A 253 -21.02 18.04 -16.82
C VAL A 253 -19.51 17.99 -17.08
N GLY A 254 -19.04 18.62 -18.16
CA GLY A 254 -17.62 18.73 -18.48
C GLY A 254 -16.80 19.40 -17.38
N LEU A 255 -17.33 20.43 -16.71
CA LEU A 255 -16.67 21.09 -15.57
C LEU A 255 -16.53 20.16 -14.37
N VAL A 256 -17.59 19.42 -14.03
CA VAL A 256 -17.56 18.44 -12.93
C VAL A 256 -16.52 17.36 -13.22
N PHE A 257 -16.52 16.82 -14.44
CA PHE A 257 -15.56 15.79 -14.87
C PHE A 257 -14.13 16.33 -14.90
N ALA A 258 -13.94 17.59 -15.27
CA ALA A 258 -12.64 18.24 -15.23
C ALA A 258 -12.10 18.39 -13.80
N LEU A 259 -12.96 18.73 -12.84
CA LEU A 259 -12.58 18.77 -11.43
C LEU A 259 -12.17 17.38 -10.90
N PHE A 260 -12.96 16.34 -11.19
CA PHE A 260 -12.63 14.98 -10.81
C PHE A 260 -11.33 14.49 -11.44
N SER A 261 -11.08 14.83 -12.71
CA SER A 261 -9.82 14.53 -13.38
C SER A 261 -8.62 15.10 -12.62
N VAL A 262 -8.66 16.37 -12.23
CA VAL A 262 -7.57 17.00 -11.45
C VAL A 262 -7.35 16.28 -10.13
N ILE A 263 -8.42 16.04 -9.36
CA ILE A 263 -8.34 15.40 -8.04
C ILE A 263 -7.74 13.99 -8.15
N LEU A 264 -8.27 13.16 -9.05
CA LEU A 264 -7.84 11.78 -9.20
C LEU A 264 -6.44 11.66 -9.79
N LEU A 265 -6.02 12.57 -10.69
CA LEU A 265 -4.65 12.57 -11.21
C LEU A 265 -3.63 13.06 -10.17
N VAL A 266 -4.00 13.99 -9.29
CA VAL A 266 -3.17 14.34 -8.13
C VAL A 266 -3.07 13.15 -7.16
N ALA A 267 -4.17 12.43 -6.92
CA ALA A 267 -4.14 11.21 -6.12
C ALA A 267 -3.29 10.10 -6.77
N ALA A 268 -3.36 9.94 -8.09
CA ALA A 268 -2.55 9.01 -8.87
C ALA A 268 -1.04 9.28 -8.72
N TYR A 269 -0.67 10.57 -8.69
CA TYR A 269 0.70 10.98 -8.39
C TYR A 269 1.14 10.50 -7.00
N PHE A 270 0.33 10.73 -5.96
CA PHE A 270 0.67 10.28 -4.61
C PHE A 270 0.71 8.76 -4.50
N GLY A 271 -0.23 8.04 -5.13
CA GLY A 271 -0.20 6.58 -5.19
C GLY A 271 1.07 6.05 -5.88
N SER A 272 1.52 6.73 -6.94
CA SER A 272 2.79 6.38 -7.61
C SER A 272 3.99 6.63 -6.70
N ALA A 273 4.02 7.79 -6.02
CA ALA A 273 5.10 8.16 -5.12
C ALA A 273 5.18 7.20 -3.92
N LEU A 274 4.05 6.74 -3.37
CA LEU A 274 4.01 5.75 -2.28
C LEU A 274 4.62 4.41 -2.69
N ASN A 275 4.33 3.92 -3.90
CA ASN A 275 4.97 2.70 -4.43
C ASN A 275 6.48 2.90 -4.58
N GLY A 276 6.91 4.08 -5.02
CA GLY A 276 8.33 4.42 -5.09
C GLY A 276 9.00 4.49 -3.70
N GLU A 277 8.31 5.03 -2.68
CA GLU A 277 8.82 5.03 -1.30
C GLU A 277 8.95 3.60 -0.72
N LEU A 278 8.02 2.70 -1.06
CA LEU A 278 8.09 1.29 -0.69
C LEU A 278 9.37 0.63 -1.24
N ASP A 279 9.63 0.76 -2.55
CA ASP A 279 10.85 0.22 -3.18
C ASP A 279 12.12 0.79 -2.55
N ARG A 280 12.08 2.06 -2.14
CA ARG A 280 13.20 2.73 -1.49
C ARG A 280 13.42 2.23 -0.06
N GLN A 281 12.37 1.96 0.71
CA GLN A 281 12.49 1.39 2.05
C GLN A 281 13.10 -0.01 1.99
N LEU A 282 12.65 -0.86 1.06
CA LEU A 282 13.21 -2.19 0.83
C LEU A 282 14.69 -2.13 0.41
N ALA A 283 15.09 -1.08 -0.32
CA ALA A 283 16.47 -0.83 -0.70
C ALA A 283 17.27 0.02 0.32
N ARG A 284 16.68 0.37 1.48
CA ARG A 284 17.26 1.26 2.51
C ARG A 284 17.77 2.60 1.96
N LYS A 285 17.07 3.16 0.98
CA LYS A 285 17.42 4.44 0.34
C LYS A 285 16.71 5.61 1.04
N PRO A 286 17.30 6.82 0.99
CA PRO A 286 16.66 8.04 1.49
C PRO A 286 15.24 8.22 0.95
N GLY A 287 14.27 8.46 1.84
CA GLY A 287 12.85 8.60 1.52
C GLY A 287 12.05 8.98 2.77
N ILE A 288 10.73 9.13 2.65
CA ILE A 288 9.88 9.46 3.81
C ILE A 288 9.95 8.37 4.87
N LEU A 289 9.94 7.10 4.44
CA LEU A 289 10.00 5.98 5.38
C LEU A 289 11.34 5.98 6.15
N GLN A 290 12.46 6.03 5.44
CA GLN A 290 13.79 6.02 6.06
C GLN A 290 14.13 7.29 6.86
N TRP A 291 13.69 8.48 6.42
CA TRP A 291 14.12 9.75 7.03
C TRP A 291 13.13 10.37 8.00
N TYR A 292 11.92 9.80 8.12
CA TYR A 292 10.92 10.25 9.08
C TYR A 292 10.35 9.10 9.90
N VAL A 293 9.84 8.04 9.26
CA VAL A 293 9.17 6.93 9.97
C VAL A 293 10.15 6.12 10.84
N VAL A 294 11.31 5.74 10.29
CA VAL A 294 12.34 4.99 11.01
C VAL A 294 12.86 5.79 12.23
N PRO A 295 13.29 7.07 12.10
CA PRO A 295 13.63 7.90 13.26
C PRO A 295 12.51 8.10 14.28
N TYR A 296 11.24 8.13 13.84
CA TYR A 296 10.09 8.22 14.74
C TYR A 296 10.00 6.99 15.65
N PHE A 297 10.16 5.79 15.09
CA PHE A 297 10.18 4.56 15.88
C PHE A 297 11.40 4.47 16.79
N GLU A 298 12.56 4.90 16.29
CA GLU A 298 13.79 4.98 17.08
C GLU A 298 13.60 5.87 18.31
N SER A 299 13.03 7.07 18.16
CA SER A 299 12.88 8.02 19.27
C SER A 299 11.77 7.66 20.26
N HIS A 300 10.70 6.98 19.82
CA HIS A 300 9.52 6.73 20.67
C HIS A 300 9.50 5.34 21.31
N PHE A 301 10.13 4.33 20.69
CA PHE A 301 9.97 2.93 21.13
C PHE A 301 11.29 2.20 21.38
N SER A 302 12.40 2.57 20.71
CA SER A 302 13.67 1.81 20.80
C SER A 302 14.17 1.60 22.23
N ALA A 303 14.11 2.65 23.06
CA ALA A 303 14.57 2.55 24.46
C ALA A 303 13.75 1.53 25.28
N GLN A 304 12.44 1.50 25.07
CA GLN A 304 11.52 0.60 25.77
C GLN A 304 11.65 -0.84 25.27
N VAL A 305 11.80 -1.04 23.95
CA VAL A 305 12.05 -2.37 23.37
C VAL A 305 13.41 -2.92 23.84
N LYS A 306 14.44 -2.07 23.94
CA LYS A 306 15.75 -2.45 24.49
C LYS A 306 15.65 -2.84 25.97
N GLN A 307 14.79 -2.17 26.74
CA GLN A 307 14.54 -2.56 28.12
C GLN A 307 13.92 -3.96 28.20
N LEU A 308 12.92 -4.26 27.36
CA LEU A 308 12.33 -5.60 27.25
C LEU A 308 13.37 -6.67 26.89
N ASP A 309 14.25 -6.43 25.91
CA ASP A 309 15.35 -7.36 25.56
C ASP A 309 16.26 -7.61 26.77
N THR A 310 16.63 -6.54 27.48
CA THR A 310 17.52 -6.63 28.66
C THR A 310 16.89 -7.48 29.77
N SER A 311 15.59 -7.34 30.02
CA SER A 311 14.90 -8.16 31.02
C SER A 311 14.76 -9.61 30.60
N ILE A 312 14.49 -9.89 29.32
CA ILE A 312 14.48 -11.27 28.81
C ILE A 312 15.89 -11.88 28.92
N GLU A 313 16.95 -11.13 28.61
CA GLU A 313 18.33 -11.61 28.77
C GLU A 313 18.69 -11.90 30.24
N SER A 314 18.22 -11.07 31.17
CA SER A 314 18.37 -11.32 32.61
C SER A 314 17.67 -12.62 33.04
N LEU A 315 16.48 -12.89 32.47
CA LEU A 315 15.70 -14.10 32.72
C LEU A 315 16.39 -15.34 32.15
N ILE A 316 16.93 -15.24 30.93
CA ILE A 316 17.75 -16.31 30.33
C ILE A 316 18.94 -16.63 31.24
N SER A 317 19.67 -15.62 31.67
CA SER A 317 20.85 -15.78 32.53
C SER A 317 20.50 -16.46 33.86
N LEU A 318 19.37 -16.08 34.47
CA LEU A 318 18.85 -16.69 35.70
C LEU A 318 18.52 -18.17 35.49
N HIS A 319 17.78 -18.52 34.43
CA HIS A 319 17.38 -19.90 34.16
C HIS A 319 18.56 -20.79 33.74
N VAL A 320 19.54 -20.23 33.03
CA VAL A 320 20.78 -20.94 32.70
C VAL A 320 21.58 -21.26 33.97
N ALA A 321 21.72 -20.30 34.88
CA ALA A 321 22.39 -20.51 36.16
C ALA A 321 21.65 -21.54 37.03
N ASP A 322 20.32 -21.49 37.08
CA ASP A 322 19.48 -22.44 37.81
C ASP A 322 19.60 -23.87 37.23
N ALA A 323 19.60 -24.02 35.91
CA ALA A 323 19.80 -25.31 35.25
C ALA A 323 21.19 -25.89 35.55
N CYS A 324 22.25 -25.08 35.52
CA CYS A 324 23.60 -25.57 35.83
C CYS A 324 23.82 -25.81 37.32
N THR A 325 23.11 -25.09 38.19
CA THR A 325 23.04 -25.43 39.62
C THR A 325 22.39 -26.79 39.82
N ALA A 326 21.30 -27.09 39.11
CA ALA A 326 20.68 -28.42 39.17
C ALA A 326 21.60 -29.53 38.64
N ILE A 327 22.40 -29.30 37.59
CA ILE A 327 23.44 -30.25 37.18
C ILE A 327 24.43 -30.49 38.33
N ASN A 328 24.89 -29.42 38.98
CA ASN A 328 25.81 -29.50 40.11
C ASN A 328 25.22 -30.21 41.35
N GLU A 329 23.91 -30.08 41.58
CA GLU A 329 23.19 -30.79 42.63
C GLU A 329 23.16 -32.30 42.41
N TYR A 330 23.18 -32.77 41.17
CA TYR A 330 23.16 -34.20 40.82
C TYR A 330 24.53 -34.75 40.36
N CYS A 331 25.58 -33.93 40.34
CA CYS A 331 26.92 -34.36 39.96
C CYS A 331 27.92 -34.39 41.12
N ASP A 332 28.93 -35.24 40.98
CA ASP A 332 30.16 -35.22 41.77
C ASP A 332 31.35 -35.74 40.94
N ASN A 333 32.55 -35.70 41.53
CA ASN A 333 33.78 -36.20 40.91
C ASN A 333 34.07 -37.69 41.22
N ASN A 334 33.15 -38.39 41.88
CA ASN A 334 33.31 -39.79 42.23
C ASN A 334 32.81 -40.67 41.08
N PRO A 335 33.65 -41.51 40.46
CA PRO A 335 33.22 -42.38 39.36
C PRO A 335 32.20 -43.45 39.80
N VAL A 336 32.04 -43.69 41.12
CA VAL A 336 31.06 -44.65 41.64
C VAL A 336 29.64 -44.08 41.62
N PHE A 337 28.70 -44.88 41.10
CA PHE A 337 27.29 -44.51 41.05
C PHE A 337 26.68 -44.32 42.43
N SER A 338 25.90 -43.24 42.58
CA SER A 338 25.06 -42.97 43.75
C SER A 338 23.70 -42.48 43.27
N GLY A 339 22.60 -42.95 43.88
CA GLY A 339 21.26 -42.49 43.56
C GLY A 339 21.03 -41.00 43.83
N GLN A 340 21.83 -40.39 44.70
CA GLN A 340 21.78 -38.93 44.97
C GLN A 340 22.59 -38.11 43.96
N LYS A 341 23.66 -38.70 43.40
CA LYS A 341 24.61 -38.04 42.50
C LYS A 341 24.85 -38.92 41.26
N PRO A 342 23.87 -39.01 40.34
CA PRO A 342 23.94 -39.89 39.17
C PRO A 342 24.90 -39.41 38.07
N PHE A 343 25.32 -38.14 38.06
CA PHE A 343 26.16 -37.55 37.02
C PHE A 343 27.62 -37.48 37.43
N PHE A 344 28.53 -37.66 36.47
CA PHE A 344 29.96 -37.49 36.69
C PHE A 344 30.41 -36.11 36.19
N CYS A 345 30.99 -35.30 37.07
CA CYS A 345 31.57 -34.01 36.72
C CYS A 345 32.95 -33.87 37.39
N PRO A 346 34.05 -33.72 36.61
CA PRO A 346 35.39 -33.56 37.18
C PRO A 346 35.57 -32.23 37.91
N SER A 347 34.75 -31.23 37.58
CA SER A 347 34.68 -29.93 38.24
C SER A 347 33.25 -29.39 38.19
N ALA A 348 32.92 -28.42 39.03
CA ALA A 348 31.60 -27.81 39.04
C ALA A 348 31.29 -27.14 37.68
N VAL A 349 30.14 -27.49 37.12
CA VAL A 349 29.64 -26.98 35.84
C VAL A 349 29.27 -25.51 35.99
N LYS A 350 29.80 -24.67 35.09
CA LYS A 350 29.46 -23.24 35.02
C LYS A 350 28.93 -22.94 33.63
N CYS A 351 27.78 -22.28 33.58
CA CYS A 351 27.14 -21.89 32.34
C CYS A 351 26.75 -20.42 32.44
N LYS A 352 27.13 -19.65 31.43
CA LYS A 352 26.76 -18.25 31.24
C LYS A 352 25.77 -18.09 30.10
N THR A 353 25.81 -18.97 29.11
CA THR A 353 24.94 -18.90 27.93
C THR A 353 24.09 -20.16 27.78
N PHE A 354 22.98 -20.04 27.05
CA PHE A 354 22.14 -21.19 26.72
C PHE A 354 22.92 -22.25 25.91
N TYR A 355 23.83 -21.84 25.03
CA TYR A 355 24.66 -22.76 24.24
C TYR A 355 25.62 -23.57 25.11
N GLU A 356 26.26 -22.92 26.10
CA GLU A 356 27.08 -23.63 27.08
C GLU A 356 26.25 -24.64 27.88
N LEU A 357 25.05 -24.25 28.35
CA LEU A 357 24.15 -25.18 29.04
C LEU A 357 23.75 -26.36 28.14
N LEU A 358 23.45 -26.11 26.86
CA LEU A 358 23.11 -27.14 25.89
C LEU A 358 24.28 -28.12 25.68
N GLU A 359 25.50 -27.60 25.58
CA GLU A 359 26.70 -28.42 25.52
C GLU A 359 26.84 -29.31 26.76
N GLN A 360 26.66 -28.75 27.96
CA GLN A 360 26.79 -29.51 29.21
C GLN A 360 25.77 -30.65 29.32
N VAL A 361 24.50 -30.43 28.99
CA VAL A 361 23.51 -31.54 29.01
C VAL A 361 23.80 -32.61 27.96
N SER A 362 24.50 -32.25 26.89
CA SER A 362 24.91 -33.15 25.81
C SER A 362 26.24 -33.85 26.04
N THR A 363 27.12 -33.34 26.91
CA THR A 363 28.46 -33.91 27.17
C THR A 363 28.61 -34.54 28.54
N VAL A 364 27.89 -34.05 29.57
CA VAL A 364 28.01 -34.60 30.94
C VAL A 364 27.52 -36.03 30.98
N PRO A 365 28.39 -37.01 31.33
CA PRO A 365 28.02 -38.41 31.35
C PRO A 365 27.27 -38.78 32.63
N VAL A 366 26.30 -39.66 32.47
CA VAL A 366 25.71 -40.44 33.56
C VAL A 366 26.71 -41.53 33.93
N LYS A 367 26.98 -41.71 35.23
CA LYS A 367 28.04 -42.59 35.74
C LYS A 367 27.92 -44.05 35.28
N ASN A 368 26.72 -44.51 34.96
CA ASN A 368 26.50 -45.85 34.41
C ASN A 368 26.02 -45.76 32.95
N PRO A 369 26.91 -46.03 31.97
CA PRO A 369 26.57 -45.93 30.55
C PRO A 369 25.51 -46.96 30.11
N ASN A 370 25.37 -48.06 30.84
CA ASN A 370 24.40 -49.12 30.53
C ASN A 370 22.94 -48.73 30.84
N PHE A 371 22.72 -47.54 31.44
CA PHE A 371 21.38 -47.03 31.73
C PHE A 371 20.67 -46.55 30.47
N CYS A 372 21.40 -46.05 29.47
CA CYS A 372 20.83 -45.61 28.21
C CYS A 372 20.73 -46.78 27.23
N THR A 373 19.58 -46.95 26.58
CA THR A 373 19.50 -47.72 25.33
C THR A 373 19.98 -46.86 24.16
N PRO A 374 20.89 -47.35 23.31
CA PRO A 374 21.17 -46.70 22.03
C PRO A 374 19.87 -46.59 21.21
N ALA A 375 19.76 -45.52 20.41
CA ALA A 375 18.71 -45.45 19.40
C ALA A 375 18.86 -46.61 18.39
N PRO A 376 17.78 -47.05 17.71
CA PRO A 376 17.79 -48.23 16.82
C PRO A 376 18.85 -48.19 15.70
N ASP A 377 19.39 -47.01 15.41
CA ASP A 377 20.36 -46.67 14.37
C ASP A 377 21.76 -46.35 14.91
N ALA A 378 21.98 -46.36 16.22
CA ALA A 378 23.26 -45.99 16.84
C ALA A 378 24.13 -47.23 17.15
N SER A 379 25.41 -47.20 16.75
CA SER A 379 26.40 -48.21 17.12
C SER A 379 26.57 -48.27 18.65
N PRO A 380 26.57 -49.46 19.28
CA PRO A 380 26.68 -49.61 20.74
C PRO A 380 28.04 -49.17 21.33
N SER A 381 29.05 -48.87 20.51
CA SER A 381 30.38 -48.45 20.95
C SER A 381 30.54 -46.94 21.18
N ASP A 382 29.64 -46.12 20.64
CA ASP A 382 29.90 -44.67 20.46
C ASP A 382 28.94 -43.77 21.28
N ALA A 383 27.93 -44.34 21.94
CA ALA A 383 26.92 -43.57 22.68
C ALA A 383 27.21 -43.58 24.20
N SER A 384 28.04 -42.66 24.68
CA SER A 384 28.10 -42.37 26.13
C SER A 384 26.72 -41.89 26.61
N CYS A 385 26.18 -42.49 27.67
CA CYS A 385 24.90 -42.07 28.26
C CYS A 385 25.06 -40.68 28.88
N THR A 386 24.46 -39.65 28.28
CA THR A 386 24.51 -38.26 28.75
C THR A 386 23.20 -37.83 29.40
N ILE A 387 23.17 -36.67 30.06
CA ILE A 387 21.95 -36.14 30.71
C ILE A 387 20.79 -36.06 29.72
N ALA A 388 21.02 -35.47 28.54
CA ALA A 388 20.00 -35.34 27.50
C ALA A 388 19.48 -36.70 27.01
N LEU A 389 20.37 -37.66 26.80
CA LEU A 389 20.00 -39.01 26.34
C LEU A 389 19.26 -39.78 27.43
N CYS A 390 19.67 -39.66 28.69
CA CYS A 390 19.06 -40.38 29.81
C CYS A 390 17.65 -39.89 30.13
N ALA A 391 17.35 -38.61 29.90
CA ALA A 391 15.99 -38.09 30.12
C ALA A 391 14.91 -38.83 29.30
N THR A 392 15.26 -39.29 28.10
CA THR A 392 14.33 -40.01 27.20
C THR A 392 14.58 -41.52 27.15
N ASN A 393 15.84 -41.95 27.23
CA ASN A 393 16.26 -43.32 26.91
C ASN A 393 16.77 -44.13 28.11
N CYS A 394 16.69 -43.59 29.34
CA CYS A 394 16.88 -44.39 30.54
C CYS A 394 15.58 -45.15 30.87
N PHE A 395 15.62 -46.47 30.74
CA PHE A 395 14.49 -47.36 31.03
C PHE A 395 14.77 -48.25 32.24
N ASP A 396 13.82 -48.33 33.17
CA ASP A 396 13.90 -49.26 34.29
C ASP A 396 13.91 -50.71 33.76
N ARG A 397 15.11 -51.32 33.76
CA ARG A 397 15.30 -52.74 33.47
C ARG A 397 15.31 -53.51 34.77
N ALA A 398 14.63 -54.67 34.79
CA ALA A 398 14.67 -55.58 35.93
C ALA A 398 16.13 -55.94 36.26
N GLY A 399 16.58 -55.62 37.48
CA GLY A 399 17.92 -55.96 37.98
C GLY A 399 18.96 -54.83 37.96
N VAL A 400 18.62 -53.61 37.52
CA VAL A 400 19.55 -52.47 37.53
C VAL A 400 19.08 -51.38 38.51
N PRO A 401 19.53 -51.40 39.78
CA PRO A 401 19.12 -50.40 40.77
C PRO A 401 19.66 -49.00 40.42
N GLY A 402 18.80 -47.97 40.50
CA GLY A 402 19.19 -46.57 40.37
C GLY A 402 18.91 -45.89 39.02
N VAL A 403 18.40 -46.62 38.01
CA VAL A 403 18.04 -46.05 36.70
C VAL A 403 16.94 -44.99 36.84
N SER A 404 15.91 -45.25 37.64
CA SER A 404 14.83 -44.30 37.92
C SER A 404 15.32 -42.99 38.54
N ALA A 405 16.32 -43.03 39.42
CA ALA A 405 16.93 -41.84 40.02
C ALA A 405 17.72 -41.02 38.98
N ALA A 406 18.54 -41.67 38.16
CA ALA A 406 19.27 -41.02 37.08
C ALA A 406 18.33 -40.39 36.04
N ARG A 407 17.25 -41.10 35.67
CA ARG A 407 16.21 -40.57 34.77
C ARG A 407 15.51 -39.37 35.38
N THR A 408 15.10 -39.45 36.65
CA THR A 408 14.40 -38.36 37.34
C THR A 408 15.28 -37.10 37.40
N ALA A 409 16.54 -37.24 37.80
CA ALA A 409 17.50 -36.13 37.80
C ALA A 409 17.68 -35.54 36.40
N SER A 410 17.77 -36.39 35.38
CA SER A 410 17.92 -35.95 33.98
C SER A 410 16.69 -35.19 33.50
N VAL A 411 15.49 -35.67 33.82
CA VAL A 411 14.22 -34.98 33.52
C VAL A 411 14.13 -33.62 34.23
N VAL A 412 14.58 -33.52 35.48
CA VAL A 412 14.61 -32.25 36.22
C VAL A 412 15.53 -31.23 35.54
N VAL A 413 16.75 -31.63 35.18
CA VAL A 413 17.69 -30.76 34.44
C VAL A 413 17.11 -30.36 33.09
N MET A 414 16.55 -31.32 32.34
CA MET A 414 15.95 -31.05 31.02
C MET A 414 14.71 -30.14 31.11
N LYS A 415 13.93 -30.20 32.20
CA LYS A 415 12.83 -29.26 32.44
C LYS A 415 13.36 -27.83 32.59
N LYS A 416 14.45 -27.62 33.34
CA LYS A 416 15.09 -26.30 33.49
C LYS A 416 15.75 -25.80 32.20
N LEU A 417 16.35 -26.71 31.41
CA LEU A 417 16.81 -26.41 30.05
C LEU A 417 15.67 -25.92 29.18
N GLN A 418 14.51 -26.57 29.23
CA GLN A 418 13.34 -26.19 28.43
C GLN A 418 12.83 -24.78 28.78
N VAL A 419 12.84 -24.40 30.07
CA VAL A 419 12.50 -23.03 30.50
C VAL A 419 13.49 -22.02 29.90
N SER A 420 14.80 -22.32 29.96
CA SER A 420 15.85 -21.47 29.35
C SER A 420 15.70 -21.35 27.83
N LYS A 421 15.32 -22.45 27.17
CA LYS A 421 15.04 -22.49 25.72
C LYS A 421 13.85 -21.60 25.38
N ASN A 422 12.75 -21.68 26.13
CA ASN A 422 11.57 -20.85 25.88
C ASN A 422 11.91 -19.35 26.04
N ALA A 423 12.65 -18.98 27.08
CA ALA A 423 13.13 -17.59 27.25
C ALA A 423 14.00 -17.13 26.07
N THR A 424 14.85 -18.00 25.53
CA THR A 424 15.65 -17.72 24.34
C THR A 424 14.78 -17.51 23.08
N ILE A 425 13.70 -18.30 22.94
CA ILE A 425 12.72 -18.11 21.85
C ILE A 425 12.02 -16.74 22.01
N ALA A 426 11.61 -16.38 23.22
CA ALA A 426 11.00 -15.07 23.49
C ALA A 426 11.92 -13.92 23.07
N ARG A 427 13.22 -14.00 23.39
CA ARG A 427 14.21 -13.02 22.95
C ARG A 427 14.31 -12.92 21.43
N ASN A 428 14.32 -14.06 20.73
CA ASN A 428 14.37 -14.09 19.28
C ASN A 428 13.13 -13.46 18.61
N LEU A 429 11.98 -13.42 19.30
CA LEU A 429 10.79 -12.71 18.82
C LEU A 429 10.89 -11.19 19.01
N VAL A 430 11.59 -10.73 20.05
CA VAL A 430 11.80 -9.30 20.34
C VAL A 430 12.95 -8.71 19.53
N ASN A 431 14.00 -9.50 19.25
CA ASN A 431 15.20 -9.05 18.53
C ASN A 431 14.91 -8.26 17.24
N PRO A 432 13.99 -8.69 16.35
CA PRO A 432 13.64 -7.93 15.15
C PRO A 432 13.04 -6.56 15.46
N LEU A 433 12.32 -6.39 16.57
CA LEU A 433 11.70 -5.12 16.96
C LEU A 433 12.71 -4.09 17.49
N MET A 434 13.94 -4.50 17.81
CA MET A 434 15.01 -3.57 18.16
C MET A 434 15.51 -2.76 16.97
N ASP A 435 15.29 -3.27 15.75
CA ASP A 435 15.62 -2.57 14.51
C ASP A 435 14.40 -1.74 14.04
N PRO A 436 14.47 -0.39 14.09
CA PRO A 436 13.37 0.45 13.64
C PRO A 436 13.05 0.28 12.15
N ASP A 437 14.02 -0.16 11.33
CA ASP A 437 13.79 -0.47 9.92
C ASP A 437 12.89 -1.71 9.75
N MET A 438 13.04 -2.71 10.62
CA MET A 438 12.18 -3.89 10.61
C MET A 438 10.74 -3.55 11.01
N ILE A 439 10.54 -2.64 11.99
CA ILE A 439 9.20 -2.15 12.33
C ILE A 439 8.57 -1.47 11.11
N ALA A 440 9.33 -0.63 10.40
CA ALA A 440 8.86 0.01 9.16
C ALA A 440 8.51 -1.03 8.08
N ASP A 441 9.32 -2.07 7.90
CA ASP A 441 9.03 -3.14 6.92
C ASP A 441 7.77 -3.95 7.27
N ILE A 442 7.55 -4.23 8.55
CA ILE A 442 6.32 -4.90 9.01
C ILE A 442 5.09 -4.06 8.66
N LEU A 443 5.17 -2.73 8.78
CA LEU A 443 4.08 -1.84 8.39
C LEU A 443 3.79 -1.87 6.89
N LEU A 444 4.75 -2.30 6.08
CA LEU A 444 4.60 -2.42 4.62
C LEU A 444 3.95 -3.74 4.20
N LEU A 445 3.70 -4.69 5.10
CA LEU A 445 3.00 -5.93 4.77
C LEU A 445 1.59 -5.69 4.22
N SER A 446 0.94 -4.57 4.56
CA SER A 446 -0.37 -4.20 4.03
C SER A 446 -0.35 -3.47 2.69
N THR A 447 0.81 -3.17 2.10
CA THR A 447 0.91 -2.29 0.93
C THR A 447 0.85 -3.02 -0.41
N GLY A 448 0.68 -4.35 -0.42
CA GLY A 448 0.50 -5.14 -1.66
C GLY A 448 -0.53 -4.56 -2.64
N PRO A 449 -1.70 -4.10 -2.18
CA PRO A 449 -2.74 -3.49 -3.03
C PRO A 449 -2.42 -2.07 -3.54
N PHE A 450 -1.31 -1.44 -3.15
CA PHE A 450 -1.03 -0.05 -3.54
C PHE A 450 -0.79 0.13 -5.04
N THR A 451 -0.38 -0.93 -5.74
CA THR A 451 -0.29 -0.94 -7.21
C THR A 451 -1.66 -0.78 -7.86
N GLU A 452 -2.67 -1.50 -7.35
CA GLU A 452 -4.05 -1.42 -7.82
C GLU A 452 -4.64 -0.05 -7.53
N LEU A 453 -4.41 0.47 -6.32
CA LEU A 453 -4.83 1.82 -5.93
C LEU A 453 -4.28 2.89 -6.88
N ARG A 454 -2.97 2.82 -7.18
CA ARG A 454 -2.30 3.70 -8.15
C ARG A 454 -2.95 3.59 -9.54
N GLU A 455 -3.11 2.37 -10.04
CA GLU A 455 -3.64 2.13 -11.39
C GLU A 455 -5.10 2.56 -11.52
N GLY A 456 -5.90 2.33 -10.48
CA GLY A 456 -7.28 2.81 -10.38
C GLY A 456 -7.37 4.32 -10.49
N PHE A 457 -6.55 5.07 -9.74
CA PHE A 457 -6.52 6.53 -9.82
C PHE A 457 -6.08 7.04 -11.21
N TRP A 458 -5.06 6.43 -11.82
CA TRP A 458 -4.60 6.79 -13.17
C TRP A 458 -5.68 6.53 -14.22
N MET A 459 -6.32 5.36 -14.15
CA MET A 459 -7.34 4.95 -15.10
C MET A 459 -8.58 5.82 -14.99
N ALA A 460 -9.08 6.05 -13.76
CA ALA A 460 -10.24 6.90 -13.53
C ALA A 460 -9.93 8.36 -13.90
N GLY A 461 -8.83 8.93 -13.41
CA GLY A 461 -8.44 10.32 -13.69
C GLY A 461 -8.23 10.60 -15.18
N THR A 462 -7.67 9.64 -15.93
CA THR A 462 -7.52 9.71 -17.39
C THR A 462 -8.86 9.55 -18.10
N GLY A 463 -9.73 8.65 -17.64
CA GLY A 463 -11.10 8.53 -18.15
C GLY A 463 -11.85 9.86 -18.04
N TYR A 464 -11.81 10.48 -16.86
CA TYR A 464 -12.37 11.82 -16.64
C TYR A 464 -11.73 12.88 -17.54
N PHE A 465 -10.42 12.86 -17.73
CA PHE A 465 -9.72 13.80 -18.63
C PHE A 465 -10.18 13.65 -20.09
N ILE A 466 -10.26 12.42 -20.58
CA ILE A 466 -10.75 12.10 -21.93
C ILE A 466 -12.19 12.58 -22.09
N SER A 467 -13.04 12.42 -21.07
CA SER A 467 -14.41 12.94 -21.06
C SER A 467 -14.47 14.44 -21.33
N ILE A 468 -13.54 15.25 -20.79
CA ILE A 468 -13.47 16.70 -21.06
C ILE A 468 -13.28 16.97 -22.56
N LEU A 469 -12.35 16.26 -23.19
CA LEU A 469 -12.03 16.43 -24.61
C LEU A 469 -13.22 16.05 -25.50
N VAL A 470 -13.92 14.96 -25.18
CA VAL A 470 -15.11 14.55 -25.93
C VAL A 470 -16.31 15.45 -25.66
N PHE A 471 -16.47 16.02 -24.46
CA PHE A 471 -17.50 17.03 -24.19
C PHE A 471 -17.21 18.33 -24.95
N ALA A 472 -15.95 18.76 -25.03
CA ALA A 472 -15.56 19.91 -25.85
C ALA A 472 -15.84 19.67 -27.34
N LEU A 473 -15.56 18.46 -27.84
CA LEU A 473 -15.92 18.04 -29.19
C LEU A 473 -17.44 18.00 -29.37
N GLY A 474 -18.19 17.48 -28.40
CA GLY A 474 -19.65 17.47 -28.35
C GLY A 474 -20.23 18.87 -28.45
N ILE A 475 -19.76 19.81 -27.63
CA ILE A 475 -20.14 21.23 -27.68
C ILE A 475 -19.88 21.80 -29.07
N TYR A 476 -18.70 21.54 -29.65
CA TYR A 476 -18.38 21.98 -30.99
C TYR A 476 -19.36 21.41 -32.04
N THR A 477 -19.67 20.10 -31.97
CA THR A 477 -20.61 19.46 -32.88
C THR A 477 -22.01 20.04 -32.76
N MET A 478 -22.49 20.32 -31.54
CA MET A 478 -23.80 20.92 -31.30
C MET A 478 -23.87 22.36 -31.81
N LEU A 479 -22.89 23.21 -31.47
CA LEU A 479 -22.87 24.61 -31.90
C LEU A 479 -22.73 24.75 -33.41
N ARG A 480 -21.92 23.90 -34.06
CA ARG A 480 -21.82 23.86 -35.53
C ARG A 480 -23.02 23.21 -36.20
N GLY A 481 -23.58 22.17 -35.58
CA GLY A 481 -24.76 21.45 -36.04
C GLY A 481 -25.96 22.37 -36.19
N ARG A 482 -26.13 23.35 -35.29
CA ARG A 482 -27.14 24.42 -35.43
C ARG A 482 -27.13 25.11 -36.80
N VAL A 483 -25.95 25.28 -37.38
CA VAL A 483 -25.77 25.95 -38.68
C VAL A 483 -25.83 24.94 -39.84
N ALA A 484 -25.17 23.80 -39.69
CA ALA A 484 -25.04 22.82 -40.77
C ALA A 484 -26.32 22.01 -41.01
N TRP A 485 -27.11 21.75 -39.96
CA TRP A 485 -28.37 21.01 -40.03
C TRP A 485 -29.59 21.91 -40.28
N GLY A 486 -29.38 23.23 -40.30
CA GLY A 486 -30.43 24.20 -40.65
C GLY A 486 -30.79 24.17 -42.14
N GLU A 487 -31.97 24.71 -42.46
CA GLU A 487 -32.45 24.85 -43.83
C GLU A 487 -31.53 25.75 -44.65
N TYR A 488 -31.18 25.35 -45.87
CA TYR A 488 -30.35 26.18 -46.75
C TYR A 488 -31.10 27.43 -47.20
N VAL A 489 -30.52 28.60 -46.93
CA VAL A 489 -31.05 29.89 -47.40
C VAL A 489 -30.01 30.49 -48.36
N ASP A 490 -30.35 30.52 -49.64
CA ASP A 490 -29.47 31.04 -50.67
C ASP A 490 -29.30 32.56 -50.52
N ARG A 491 -28.04 33.04 -50.37
CA ARG A 491 -27.75 34.47 -50.12
C ARG A 491 -28.32 35.40 -51.19
N LYS A 492 -28.52 34.90 -52.42
CA LYS A 492 -29.04 35.69 -53.54
C LYS A 492 -30.56 35.90 -53.51
N LYS A 493 -31.30 35.15 -52.70
CA LYS A 493 -32.77 35.25 -52.57
C LYS A 493 -33.22 35.93 -51.26
N ALA A 494 -32.27 36.42 -50.47
CA ALA A 494 -32.52 36.92 -49.12
C ALA A 494 -32.52 38.46 -49.00
N HIS A 495 -32.37 39.16 -50.13
CA HIS A 495 -32.56 40.61 -50.26
C HIS A 495 -33.88 40.90 -50.97
#